data_AF-A0A9E2HAE0-F1
#
_entry.id   AF-A0A9E2HAE0-F1
#
_cell.length_a   1.000
_cell.length_b   1.000
_cell.length_c   1.000
_cell.angle_alpha   90.00
_cell.angle_beta   90.00
_cell.angle_gamma   90.00
#
_symmetry.space_group_name_H-M   'P 1'
#
loop_
_entity.id
_entity.type
_entity.pdbx_description
1 polymer ?
#
loop_
_entity_poly.entity_id
_entity_poly.type
_entity_poly.pdbx_seq_one_letter_code
_entity_poly.pdbx_strand_id
1 'polypeptide(L)'
;MKKDGRPMPARGLRLPRKKKFEPMLETEAGVKVRSKYEQKCVELLTKHGIRFQYEPLILLDGHKYRPDFYLPDYNLFVEICGFRHMPFYTDRQSHKEQIYDKRQLNSIFINYNGKGSLDELLRTELEKAGVDFVAGQE
;
A
#
# COMPACT_ATOMS: atom_id res chain seq x y z
N MET A 1 0.08 13.77 -32.76
CA MET A 1 -0.30 12.39 -33.14
C MET A 1 0.73 11.41 -32.59
N LYS A 2 0.35 10.18 -32.21
CA LYS A 2 1.34 9.12 -31.91
C LYS A 2 1.88 8.54 -33.23
N LYS A 3 3.05 7.88 -33.19
CA LYS A 3 3.70 7.23 -34.35
C LYS A 3 2.84 6.12 -35.00
N ASP A 4 1.76 5.70 -34.33
CA ASP A 4 0.78 4.66 -34.72
C ASP A 4 -0.52 5.22 -35.31
N GLY A 5 -0.57 6.50 -35.70
CA GLY A 5 -1.78 7.12 -36.31
C GLY A 5 -2.95 7.36 -35.36
N ARG A 6 -2.89 6.90 -34.10
CA ARG A 6 -3.95 7.15 -33.10
C ARG A 6 -3.95 8.63 -32.67
N PRO A 7 -5.14 9.27 -32.58
CA PRO A 7 -5.26 10.63 -32.07
C PRO A 7 -4.71 10.69 -30.64
N MET A 8 -3.99 11.77 -30.33
CA MET A 8 -3.56 12.03 -28.95
C MET A 8 -4.82 12.33 -28.14
N PRO A 9 -5.02 11.71 -26.95
CA PRO A 9 -6.15 12.08 -26.12
C PRO A 9 -6.03 13.57 -25.76
N ALA A 10 -7.16 14.29 -25.79
CA ALA A 10 -7.20 15.71 -25.46
C ALA A 10 -6.60 15.97 -24.07
N ARG A 11 -5.84 17.05 -23.93
CA ARG A 11 -5.23 17.48 -22.67
C ARG A 11 -6.38 17.69 -21.65
N GLY A 12 -6.48 16.82 -20.66
CA GLY A 12 -7.54 16.85 -19.64
C GLY A 12 -8.54 15.69 -19.69
N LEU A 13 -8.60 14.90 -20.77
CA LEU A 13 -9.42 13.69 -20.80
C LEU A 13 -8.70 12.56 -20.06
N ARG A 14 -8.92 12.46 -18.75
CA ARG A 14 -8.55 11.27 -17.97
C ARG A 14 -9.35 10.09 -18.52
N LEU A 15 -8.69 9.19 -19.25
CA LEU A 15 -9.25 7.87 -19.54
C LEU A 15 -9.76 7.28 -18.21
N PRO A 16 -11.00 6.75 -18.15
CA PRO A 16 -11.45 6.03 -16.97
C PRO A 16 -10.40 4.96 -16.66
N ARG A 17 -9.99 4.90 -15.39
CA ARG A 17 -9.02 3.89 -14.93
C ARG A 17 -9.57 2.54 -15.38
N LYS A 18 -8.83 1.79 -16.20
CA LYS A 18 -9.28 0.46 -16.67
C LYS A 18 -9.77 -0.31 -15.44
N LYS A 19 -10.98 -0.91 -15.50
CA LYS A 19 -11.61 -1.75 -14.45
C LYS A 19 -10.69 -2.81 -13.80
N LYS A 20 -9.54 -3.10 -14.40
CA LYS A 20 -8.51 -4.05 -13.92
C LYS A 20 -7.85 -3.71 -12.57
N PHE A 21 -8.17 -2.59 -11.92
CA PHE A 21 -7.53 -2.18 -10.65
C PHE A 21 -8.52 -1.93 -9.50
N GLU A 22 -9.77 -2.38 -9.62
CA GLU A 22 -10.71 -2.32 -8.51
C GLU A 22 -10.30 -3.36 -7.44
N PRO A 23 -10.36 -3.03 -6.15
CA PRO A 23 -10.16 -4.02 -5.11
C PRO A 23 -11.28 -5.06 -5.17
N MET A 24 -10.92 -6.34 -5.33
CA MET A 24 -11.85 -7.44 -5.59
C MET A 24 -11.89 -8.47 -4.46
N LEU A 25 -10.90 -8.47 -3.56
CA LEU A 25 -10.81 -9.43 -2.47
C LEU A 25 -11.44 -8.84 -1.21
N GLU A 26 -12.47 -9.47 -0.69
CA GLU A 26 -13.12 -9.06 0.56
C GLU A 26 -12.38 -9.65 1.77
N THR A 27 -12.16 -8.83 2.79
CA THR A 27 -11.55 -9.22 4.07
C THR A 27 -12.65 -9.52 5.08
N GLU A 28 -12.32 -10.21 6.17
CA GLU A 28 -13.24 -10.45 7.30
C GLU A 28 -13.78 -9.14 7.92
N ALA A 29 -13.02 -8.05 7.77
CA ALA A 29 -13.41 -6.70 8.18
C ALA A 29 -14.35 -5.97 7.20
N GLY A 30 -14.73 -6.59 6.08
CA GLY A 30 -15.55 -5.99 5.02
C GLY A 30 -14.79 -5.00 4.12
N VAL A 31 -13.46 -4.90 4.26
CA VAL A 31 -12.61 -4.06 3.40
C VAL A 31 -12.28 -4.83 2.14
N LYS A 32 -12.47 -4.20 0.97
CA LYS A 32 -12.04 -4.75 -0.31
C LYS A 32 -10.61 -4.33 -0.60
N VAL A 33 -9.73 -5.29 -0.85
CA VAL A 33 -8.30 -5.08 -1.14
C VAL A 33 -7.91 -5.60 -2.54
N ARG A 34 -6.72 -5.23 -3.01
CA ARG A 34 -6.24 -5.57 -4.37
C ARG A 34 -5.39 -6.85 -4.42
N SER A 35 -4.90 -7.32 -3.28
CA SER A 35 -3.99 -8.46 -3.20
C SER A 35 -4.20 -9.29 -1.92
N LYS A 36 -3.78 -10.55 -1.97
CA LYS A 36 -3.78 -11.44 -0.80
C LYS A 36 -2.87 -10.94 0.33
N TYR A 37 -1.80 -10.22 -0.01
CA TYR A 37 -0.88 -9.63 0.97
C TYR A 37 -1.56 -8.52 1.77
N GLU A 38 -2.28 -7.63 1.09
CA GLU A 38 -3.10 -6.61 1.73
C GLU A 38 -4.23 -7.24 2.56
N GLN A 39 -4.82 -8.34 2.08
CA GLN A 39 -5.87 -9.06 2.82
C GLN A 39 -5.35 -9.55 4.18
N LYS A 40 -4.19 -10.21 4.17
CA LYS A 40 -3.52 -10.69 5.39
C LYS A 40 -3.14 -9.56 6.34
N CYS A 41 -2.68 -8.42 5.79
CA CYS A 41 -2.41 -7.24 6.60
C CYS A 41 -3.67 -6.71 7.29
N VAL A 42 -4.80 -6.61 6.57
CA VAL A 42 -6.09 -6.21 7.15
C VAL A 42 -6.54 -7.18 8.24
N GLU A 43 -6.46 -8.50 7.98
CA GLU A 43 -6.81 -9.54 8.94
C GLU A 43 -5.98 -9.40 10.22
N LEU A 44 -4.66 -9.22 10.10
CA LEU A 44 -3.75 -9.02 11.23
C LEU A 44 -4.11 -7.76 12.03
N LEU A 45 -4.25 -6.62 11.36
CA LEU A 45 -4.59 -5.35 12.02
C LEU A 45 -5.94 -5.44 12.73
N THR A 46 -6.94 -6.05 12.09
CA THR A 46 -8.29 -6.25 12.65
C THR A 46 -8.25 -7.18 13.86
N LYS A 47 -7.52 -8.31 13.77
CA LYS A 47 -7.38 -9.29 14.85
C LYS A 47 -6.80 -8.65 16.11
N HIS A 48 -5.86 -7.72 15.96
CA HIS A 48 -5.23 -7.01 17.07
C HIS A 48 -5.91 -5.68 17.44
N GLY A 49 -7.08 -5.38 16.85
CA GLY A 49 -7.83 -4.16 17.15
C GLY A 49 -7.12 -2.87 16.73
N ILE A 50 -6.15 -2.95 15.81
CA ILE A 50 -5.41 -1.80 15.32
C ILE A 50 -6.27 -1.06 14.29
N ARG A 51 -6.50 0.24 14.52
CA ARG A 51 -7.24 1.06 13.56
C ARG A 51 -6.37 1.31 12.33
N PHE A 52 -6.99 1.23 11.15
CA PHE A 52 -6.33 1.51 9.88
C PHE A 52 -7.27 2.17 8.88
N GLN A 53 -6.69 2.84 7.90
CA GLN A 53 -7.37 3.38 6.72
C GLN A 53 -6.76 2.74 5.48
N TYR A 54 -7.59 2.12 4.64
CA TYR A 54 -7.17 1.51 3.38
C TYR A 54 -7.18 2.53 2.24
N GLU A 55 -6.09 2.59 1.46
CA GLU A 55 -5.89 3.53 0.34
C GLU A 55 -6.26 5.00 0.63
N PRO A 56 -5.80 5.60 1.74
CA PRO A 56 -6.15 6.99 2.07
C PRO A 56 -5.62 7.93 0.98
N LEU A 57 -6.42 8.94 0.64
CA LEU A 57 -5.98 9.96 -0.32
C LEU A 57 -5.16 11.02 0.42
N ILE A 58 -3.87 11.10 0.13
CA ILE A 58 -2.99 12.15 0.65
C ILE A 58 -2.55 13.09 -0.48
N LEU A 59 -2.33 14.35 -0.13
CA LEU A 59 -1.84 15.40 -1.03
C LEU A 59 -0.44 15.80 -0.59
N LEU A 60 0.55 15.52 -1.43
CA LEU A 60 1.95 15.90 -1.21
C LEU A 60 2.40 16.70 -2.45
N ASP A 61 2.87 17.94 -2.26
CA ASP A 61 3.33 18.83 -3.35
C ASP A 61 2.29 19.04 -4.47
N GLY A 62 1.00 19.05 -4.15
CA GLY A 62 -0.06 19.14 -5.15
C GLY A 62 -0.28 17.86 -5.96
N HIS A 63 0.45 16.78 -5.65
CA HIS A 63 0.26 15.46 -6.22
C HIS A 63 -0.56 14.58 -5.27
N LYS A 64 -1.43 13.76 -5.87
CA LYS A 64 -2.30 12.81 -5.14
C LYS A 64 -1.58 11.48 -5.00
N TYR A 65 -1.40 11.03 -3.76
CA TYR A 65 -0.87 9.71 -3.44
C TYR A 65 -1.93 8.88 -2.72
N ARG A 66 -1.78 7.56 -2.85
CA ARG A 66 -2.56 6.55 -2.15
C ARG A 66 -1.58 5.48 -1.66
N PRO A 67 -1.08 5.60 -0.42
CA PRO A 67 -0.42 4.48 0.24
C PRO A 67 -1.42 3.35 0.47
N ASP A 68 -0.95 2.13 0.70
CA ASP A 68 -1.85 0.98 0.85
C ASP A 68 -2.63 1.06 2.17
N PHE A 69 -1.93 1.41 3.26
CA PHE A 69 -2.56 1.63 4.57
C PHE A 69 -2.00 2.84 5.32
N TYR A 70 -2.82 3.38 6.21
CA TYR A 70 -2.41 4.35 7.23
C TYR A 70 -2.98 3.96 8.59
N LEU A 71 -2.11 3.87 9.60
CA LEU A 71 -2.43 3.52 10.97
C LEU A 71 -2.43 4.81 11.80
N PRO A 72 -3.60 5.42 12.06
CA PRO A 72 -3.70 6.73 12.70
C PRO A 72 -3.15 6.75 14.14
N ASP A 73 -3.26 5.66 14.89
CA ASP A 73 -2.73 5.56 16.26
C ASP A 73 -1.21 5.68 16.32
N TYR A 74 -0.53 5.30 15.25
CA TYR A 74 0.93 5.28 15.15
C TYR A 74 1.48 6.35 14.19
N ASN A 75 0.59 7.16 13.59
CA ASN A 75 0.90 8.08 12.49
C ASN A 75 1.75 7.40 11.41
N LEU A 76 1.47 6.13 11.09
CA LEU A 76 2.34 5.27 10.28
C LEU A 76 1.68 4.91 8.96
N PHE A 77 2.38 5.14 7.85
CA PHE A 77 2.00 4.65 6.53
C PHE A 77 2.63 3.29 6.25
N VAL A 78 1.86 2.37 5.68
CA VAL A 78 2.33 1.02 5.34
C VAL A 78 2.09 0.76 3.86
N GLU A 79 3.15 0.39 3.14
CA GLU A 79 3.11 0.01 1.73
C GLU A 79 3.48 -1.47 1.60
N ILE A 80 2.64 -2.23 0.88
CA ILE A 80 2.78 -3.66 0.67
C ILE A 80 3.36 -3.92 -0.73
N CYS A 81 4.65 -4.22 -0.79
CA CYS A 81 5.41 -4.37 -2.03
C CYS A 81 5.44 -5.83 -2.50
N GLY A 82 4.50 -6.21 -3.37
CA GLY A 82 4.33 -7.61 -3.83
C GLY A 82 5.06 -8.02 -5.13
N PHE A 83 5.55 -7.08 -5.95
CA PHE A 83 6.02 -7.39 -7.33
C PHE A 83 7.38 -6.77 -7.68
N ARG A 84 8.44 -7.09 -6.91
CA ARG A 84 9.81 -6.57 -7.16
C ARG A 84 10.48 -7.05 -8.47
N HIS A 85 10.00 -8.12 -9.10
CA HIS A 85 10.63 -8.64 -10.33
C HIS A 85 10.35 -7.80 -11.59
N MET A 86 9.48 -6.78 -11.52
CA MET A 86 9.25 -5.84 -12.61
C MET A 86 10.09 -4.56 -12.43
N PRO A 87 10.97 -4.18 -13.38
CA PRO A 87 11.86 -3.02 -13.24
C PRO A 87 11.12 -1.67 -13.17
N PHE A 88 9.90 -1.56 -13.71
CA PHE A 88 9.06 -0.36 -13.53
C PHE A 88 8.50 -0.22 -12.10
N TYR A 89 8.48 -1.31 -11.35
CA TYR A 89 7.95 -1.34 -9.98
C TYR A 89 8.98 -0.83 -8.98
N THR A 90 10.27 -1.06 -9.21
CA THR A 90 11.35 -0.60 -8.34
C THR A 90 11.53 0.91 -8.42
N ASP A 91 11.54 1.49 -9.62
CA ASP A 91 11.66 2.95 -9.81
C ASP A 91 10.51 3.71 -9.13
N ARG A 92 9.28 3.20 -9.27
CA ARG A 92 8.09 3.79 -8.62
C ARG A 92 8.14 3.70 -7.09
N GLN A 93 8.69 2.61 -6.54
CA GLN A 93 8.88 2.46 -5.09
C GLN A 93 9.94 3.45 -4.60
N SER A 94 11.11 3.47 -5.23
CA SER A 94 12.20 4.39 -4.86
C SER A 94 11.75 5.85 -4.89
N HIS A 95 10.94 6.24 -5.87
CA HIS A 95 10.40 7.59 -5.92
C HIS A 95 9.44 7.88 -4.76
N LYS A 96 8.56 6.93 -4.39
CA LYS A 96 7.69 7.09 -3.21
C LYS A 96 8.50 7.18 -1.92
N GLU A 97 9.49 6.29 -1.74
CA GLU A 97 10.39 6.30 -0.58
C GLU A 97 11.07 7.65 -0.43
N GLN A 98 11.65 8.19 -1.51
CA GLN A 98 12.29 9.52 -1.50
C GLN A 98 11.30 10.65 -1.16
N ILE A 99 10.06 10.59 -1.66
CA ILE A 99 9.05 11.60 -1.33
C ILE A 99 8.67 11.52 0.15
N TYR A 100 8.45 10.31 0.67
CA TYR A 100 8.05 10.10 2.06
C TYR A 100 9.17 10.52 3.02
N ASP A 101 10.42 10.15 2.72
CA ASP A 101 11.62 10.56 3.46
C ASP A 101 11.81 12.08 3.45
N LYS A 102 11.76 12.71 2.27
CA LYS A 102 11.88 14.17 2.13
C LYS A 102 10.82 14.94 2.90
N ARG A 103 9.66 14.31 3.13
CA ARG A 103 8.53 14.87 3.87
C ARG A 103 8.48 14.41 5.33
N GLN A 104 9.48 13.62 5.78
CA GLN A 104 9.57 13.05 7.13
C GLN A 104 8.29 12.31 7.54
N LEU A 105 7.65 11.64 6.57
CA LEU A 105 6.49 10.80 6.85
C LEU A 105 6.97 9.51 7.49
N ASN A 106 6.34 9.11 8.58
CA ASN A 106 6.61 7.79 9.16
C ASN A 106 5.99 6.73 8.24
N SER A 107 6.82 5.97 7.54
CA SER A 107 6.37 4.99 6.57
C SER A 107 7.25 3.76 6.54
N ILE A 108 6.64 2.59 6.37
CA ILE A 108 7.35 1.33 6.13
C ILE A 108 6.94 0.68 4.81
N PHE A 109 7.91 0.01 4.19
CA PHE A 109 7.74 -0.70 2.92
C PHE A 109 7.96 -2.19 3.16
N ILE A 110 6.88 -2.94 3.25
CA ILE A 110 6.91 -4.37 3.56
C ILE A 110 7.09 -5.15 2.27
N ASN A 111 8.19 -5.90 2.18
CA ASN A 111 8.55 -6.67 1.00
C ASN A 111 8.51 -8.16 1.33
N TYR A 112 7.68 -8.92 0.62
CA TYR A 112 7.61 -10.36 0.78
C TYR A 112 8.22 -11.10 -0.41
N ASN A 113 9.25 -11.90 -0.15
CA ASN A 113 10.01 -12.63 -1.17
C ASN A 113 9.49 -14.06 -1.42
N GLY A 114 8.31 -14.42 -0.91
CA GLY A 114 7.78 -15.78 -1.07
C GLY A 114 8.29 -16.81 -0.07
N LYS A 115 9.15 -16.42 0.89
CA LYS A 115 9.76 -17.31 1.87
C LYS A 115 9.31 -16.96 3.29
N GLY A 116 8.97 -17.98 4.08
CA GLY A 116 8.53 -17.85 5.47
C GLY A 116 7.04 -17.56 5.63
N SER A 117 6.60 -17.35 6.87
CA SER A 117 5.23 -16.95 7.16
C SER A 117 5.06 -15.45 6.91
N LEU A 118 4.11 -15.09 6.04
CA LEU A 118 3.80 -13.69 5.76
C LEU A 118 3.34 -12.95 7.03
N ASP A 119 2.53 -13.60 7.86
CA ASP A 119 2.00 -13.04 9.10
C ASP A 119 3.11 -12.65 10.08
N GLU A 120 4.11 -13.52 10.25
CA GLU A 120 5.29 -13.25 11.10
C GLU A 120 6.11 -12.07 10.55
N LEU A 121 6.27 -11.99 9.23
CA LEU A 121 6.98 -10.89 8.58
C LEU A 121 6.24 -9.57 8.76
N LEU A 122 4.91 -9.55 8.52
CA LEU A 122 4.08 -8.37 8.72
C LEU A 122 4.17 -7.89 10.17
N ARG A 123 4.02 -8.81 11.12
CA ARG A 123 4.13 -8.52 12.56
C ARG A 123 5.49 -7.93 12.91
N THR A 124 6.57 -8.60 12.53
CA THR A 124 7.94 -8.18 12.84
C THR A 124 8.25 -6.78 12.29
N GLU A 125 7.85 -6.49 11.05
CA GLU A 125 8.12 -5.19 10.43
C GLU A 125 7.27 -4.08 11.06
N LEU A 126 6.02 -4.38 11.45
CA LEU A 126 5.15 -3.44 12.17
C LEU A 126 5.67 -3.20 13.61
N GLU A 127 6.11 -4.23 14.32
CA GLU A 127 6.72 -4.12 15.66
C GLU A 127 7.99 -3.25 15.62
N LYS A 128 8.86 -3.46 14.62
CA LYS A 128 10.04 -2.61 14.41
C LYS A 128 9.68 -1.14 14.13
N ALA A 129 8.52 -0.90 13.52
CA ALA A 129 7.99 0.44 13.28
C ALA A 129 7.36 1.07 14.53
N GLY A 130 7.30 0.34 15.65
CA GLY A 130 6.72 0.80 16.91
C GLY A 130 5.21 0.52 17.04
N VAL A 131 4.66 -0.37 16.22
CA VAL A 131 3.27 -0.84 16.38
C VAL A 131 3.24 -1.87 17.52
N ASP A 132 2.48 -1.56 18.56
CA ASP A 132 2.28 -2.49 19.67
C ASP A 132 1.15 -3.46 19.32
N PHE A 133 1.50 -4.74 19.21
CA PHE A 133 0.53 -5.80 19.17
C PHE A 133 0.31 -6.24 20.61
N VAL A 134 -0.78 -5.80 21.22
CA VAL A 134 -1.14 -6.20 22.59
C VAL A 134 -1.06 -7.72 22.66
N ALA A 135 -0.15 -8.22 23.50
CA ALA A 135 0.11 -9.63 23.72
C ALA A 135 -1.12 -10.29 24.37
N GLY A 136 -2.10 -10.62 23.55
CA GLY A 136 -3.27 -11.38 23.92
C GLY A 136 -3.54 -12.38 22.81
N GLN A 137 -3.26 -13.65 23.10
CA GLN A 137 -3.48 -14.86 22.30
C GLN A 137 -2.31 -15.32 21.43
N GLU A 138 -1.29 -15.86 22.11
CA GLU A 138 -0.95 -17.28 21.94
C GLU A 138 -0.91 -17.96 23.32
#